data_AF-A0ABD5B0S5-F1
#
_entry.id   AF-A0ABD5B0S5-F1
#
_cell.length_a   1.000
_cell.length_b   1.000
_cell.length_c   1.000
_cell.angle_alpha   90.00
_cell.angle_beta   90.00
_cell.angle_gamma   90.00
#
_symmetry.space_group_name_H-M   'P 1'
#
loop_
_entity.id
_entity.type
_entity.pdbx_description
1 polymer ?
#
loop_
_entity_poly.entity_id
_entity_poly.type
_entity_poly.pdbx_seq_one_letter_code
_entity_poly.pdbx_strand_id
1 'polypeptide(L)'
;MEYQDKKITDYLIEKRLPLDILLEVKDHMADQVAALETEQNITFDNAFEQTKASWGKDLEMRFSFFSYKFRKITRLQNSIMMRNQLRIQKKSLLIMLAIFFVTSYFILYIPKLSMYAFIAFNGGAAILGIAVSILGRKLLETTKGNYKKNISVFQRSVGNLMLTGALFITANNILGVDSQIEKISGSLNEIFFQHNFKPGVFAHATMSYLYIYMVVYGYLNYINYKKAVVKIKERITLEF
;
A
#
# COMPACT_ATOMS: atom_id res chain seq x y z
N MET A 1 -30.22 6.99 21.23
CA MET A 1 -28.97 6.38 20.72
C MET A 1 -29.19 5.59 19.44
N GLU A 2 -29.97 4.50 19.43
CA GLU A 2 -30.11 3.62 18.24
C GLU A 2 -30.65 4.32 16.97
N TYR A 3 -31.60 5.26 17.13
CA TYR A 3 -32.13 6.06 16.01
C TYR A 3 -31.11 7.03 15.40
N GLN A 4 -30.29 7.66 16.24
CA GLN A 4 -29.26 8.63 15.81
C GLN A 4 -28.14 7.92 15.05
N ASP A 5 -27.68 6.79 15.60
CA ASP A 5 -26.64 5.96 15.01
C ASP A 5 -27.04 5.42 13.62
N LYS A 6 -28.29 4.99 13.50
CA LYS A 6 -28.87 4.52 12.23
C LYS A 6 -28.91 5.63 11.18
N LYS A 7 -29.37 6.85 11.54
CA LYS A 7 -29.42 7.99 10.61
C LYS A 7 -28.04 8.39 10.08
N ILE A 8 -27.02 8.40 10.94
CA ILE A 8 -25.64 8.69 10.54
C ILE A 8 -25.12 7.58 9.62
N THR A 9 -25.36 6.33 9.98
CA THR A 9 -24.92 5.16 9.20
C THR A 9 -25.54 5.12 7.80
N ASP A 10 -26.86 5.34 7.69
CA ASP A 10 -27.58 5.35 6.42
C ASP A 10 -27.01 6.43 5.47
N TYR A 11 -26.75 7.63 5.99
CA TYR A 11 -26.10 8.72 5.24
C TYR A 11 -24.69 8.34 4.72
N LEU A 12 -23.89 7.65 5.53
CA LEU A 12 -22.51 7.28 5.16
C LEU A 12 -22.45 6.11 4.17
N ILE A 13 -23.41 5.18 4.22
CA ILE A 13 -23.53 4.07 3.26
C ILE A 13 -23.68 4.60 1.83
N GLU A 14 -24.43 5.68 1.64
CA GLU A 14 -24.61 6.33 0.33
C GLU A 14 -23.29 6.87 -0.25
N LYS A 15 -22.33 7.25 0.60
CA LYS A 15 -21.01 7.73 0.19
C LYS A 15 -20.06 6.61 -0.24
N ARG A 16 -20.45 5.35 -0.02
CA ARG A 16 -19.75 4.13 -0.46
C ARG A 16 -18.26 4.11 -0.08
N LEU A 17 -17.95 4.64 1.11
CA LEU A 17 -16.61 4.64 1.70
C LEU A 17 -16.12 3.21 1.96
N PRO A 18 -14.79 2.97 1.97
CA PRO A 18 -14.23 1.75 2.52
C PRO A 18 -14.59 1.63 4.01
N LEU A 19 -14.75 0.40 4.52
CA LEU A 19 -15.23 0.14 5.87
C LEU A 19 -14.36 0.78 6.97
N ASP A 20 -13.03 0.78 6.81
CA ASP A 20 -12.12 1.44 7.76
C ASP A 20 -12.39 2.95 7.89
N ILE A 21 -12.54 3.65 6.77
CA ILE A 21 -12.86 5.08 6.73
C ILE A 21 -14.30 5.33 7.17
N LEU A 22 -15.25 4.47 6.78
CA LEU A 22 -16.65 4.63 7.13
C LEU A 22 -16.83 4.63 8.65
N LEU A 23 -16.23 3.67 9.35
CA LEU A 23 -16.31 3.60 10.81
C LEU A 23 -15.63 4.82 11.47
N GLU A 24 -14.50 5.27 10.94
CA GLU A 24 -13.80 6.45 11.50
C GLU A 24 -14.60 7.74 11.31
N VAL A 25 -15.21 7.92 10.13
CA VAL A 25 -16.08 9.08 9.86
C VAL A 25 -17.36 9.00 10.69
N LYS A 26 -17.93 7.81 10.89
CA LYS A 26 -19.11 7.59 11.76
C LYS A 26 -18.84 8.09 13.18
N ASP A 27 -17.75 7.64 13.80
CA ASP A 27 -17.36 8.06 15.15
C ASP A 27 -17.23 9.59 15.23
N HIS A 28 -16.45 10.19 14.31
CA HIS A 28 -16.24 11.63 14.30
C HIS A 28 -17.52 12.44 14.06
N MET A 29 -18.43 11.96 13.20
CA MET A 29 -19.72 12.62 13.00
C MET A 29 -20.60 12.49 14.24
N ALA A 30 -20.61 11.35 14.93
CA ALA A 30 -21.37 11.16 16.16
C ALA A 30 -20.86 12.08 17.29
N ASP A 31 -19.54 12.14 17.48
CA ASP A 31 -18.90 13.04 18.45
C ASP A 31 -19.22 14.51 18.15
N GLN A 32 -19.15 14.91 16.87
CA GLN A 32 -19.44 16.27 16.45
C GLN A 32 -20.92 16.63 16.66
N VAL A 33 -21.85 15.69 16.40
CA VAL A 33 -23.27 15.90 16.66
C VAL A 33 -23.52 16.06 18.16
N ALA A 34 -22.96 15.19 19.01
CA ALA A 34 -23.11 15.27 20.45
C ALA A 34 -22.53 16.57 21.04
N ALA A 35 -21.39 17.03 20.51
CA ALA A 35 -20.80 18.31 20.87
C ALA A 35 -21.74 19.48 20.50
N LEU A 36 -22.31 19.48 19.29
CA LEU A 36 -23.25 20.51 18.85
C LEU A 36 -24.56 20.49 19.66
N GLU A 37 -25.12 19.31 19.97
CA GLU A 37 -26.29 19.18 20.85
C GLU A 37 -26.02 19.78 22.23
N THR A 38 -24.81 19.58 22.77
CA THR A 38 -24.43 20.07 24.10
C THR A 38 -24.08 21.56 24.11
N GLU A 39 -23.26 22.01 23.17
CA GLU A 39 -22.73 23.39 23.12
C GLU A 39 -23.76 24.40 22.63
N GLN A 40 -24.57 24.02 21.64
CA GLN A 40 -25.58 24.91 21.04
C GLN A 40 -26.99 24.65 21.56
N ASN A 41 -27.18 23.60 22.39
CA ASN A 41 -28.48 23.18 22.92
C ASN A 41 -29.54 22.98 21.81
N ILE A 42 -29.12 22.42 20.67
CA ILE A 42 -29.97 22.16 19.51
C ILE A 42 -30.38 20.69 19.46
N THR A 43 -31.44 20.40 18.72
CA THR A 43 -31.89 19.02 18.48
C THR A 43 -30.91 18.26 17.60
N PHE A 44 -30.87 16.93 17.77
CA PHE A 44 -30.12 16.01 16.91
C PHE A 44 -30.24 16.31 15.42
N ASP A 45 -31.46 16.53 14.90
CA ASP A 45 -31.67 16.75 13.48
C ASP A 45 -30.96 18.03 13.00
N ASN A 46 -31.01 19.10 13.78
CA ASN A 46 -30.31 20.35 13.48
C ASN A 46 -28.79 20.20 13.59
N ALA A 47 -28.30 19.52 14.64
CA ALA A 47 -26.87 19.23 14.80
C ALA A 47 -26.34 18.35 13.66
N PHE A 48 -27.14 17.38 13.22
CA PHE A 48 -26.78 16.48 12.13
C PHE A 48 -26.78 17.19 10.77
N GLU A 49 -27.72 18.11 10.49
CA GLU A 49 -27.65 18.94 9.28
C GLU A 49 -26.40 19.82 9.25
N GLN A 50 -26.07 20.48 10.37
CA GLN A 50 -24.83 21.27 10.47
C GLN A 50 -23.57 20.40 10.26
N THR A 51 -23.57 19.20 10.83
CA THR A 51 -22.48 18.22 10.63
C THR A 51 -22.40 17.78 9.17
N LYS A 52 -23.51 17.48 8.50
CA LYS A 52 -23.50 17.14 7.07
C LYS A 52 -22.94 18.29 6.21
N ALA A 53 -23.26 19.54 6.55
CA ALA A 53 -22.73 20.70 5.86
C ALA A 53 -21.21 20.83 6.04
N SER A 54 -20.68 20.62 7.26
CA SER A 54 -19.24 20.68 7.53
C SER A 54 -18.46 19.60 6.77
N TRP A 55 -19.01 18.39 6.66
CA TRP A 55 -18.41 17.28 5.92
C TRP A 55 -18.66 17.30 4.41
N GLY A 56 -19.50 18.21 3.91
CA GLY A 56 -19.96 18.22 2.52
C GLY A 56 -18.83 18.26 1.49
N LYS A 57 -17.76 19.02 1.76
CA LYS A 57 -16.57 19.12 0.89
C LYS A 57 -15.73 17.84 0.89
N ASP A 58 -15.64 17.16 2.02
CA ASP A 58 -14.80 15.96 2.20
C ASP A 58 -15.50 14.70 1.68
N LEU A 59 -16.82 14.65 1.82
CA LEU A 59 -17.68 13.58 1.29
C LEU A 59 -18.14 13.82 -0.15
N GLU A 60 -17.69 14.91 -0.78
CA GLU A 60 -17.94 15.22 -2.19
C GLU A 60 -17.34 14.13 -3.09
N MET A 61 -18.16 13.56 -3.98
CA MET A 61 -17.75 12.49 -4.89
C MET A 61 -17.03 13.07 -6.11
N ARG A 62 -15.73 12.80 -6.23
CA ARG A 62 -14.89 13.23 -7.35
C ARG A 62 -14.30 12.04 -8.09
N PHE A 63 -13.99 12.24 -9.36
CA PHE A 63 -13.23 11.27 -10.13
C PHE A 63 -11.81 11.15 -9.55
N SER A 64 -11.28 9.92 -9.47
CA SER A 64 -9.92 9.67 -8.98
C SER A 64 -9.19 8.69 -9.88
N PHE A 65 -8.01 9.11 -10.34
CA PHE A 65 -7.04 8.27 -11.03
C PHE A 65 -6.41 7.20 -10.14
N PHE A 66 -6.47 7.38 -8.82
CA PHE A 66 -5.95 6.40 -7.84
C PHE A 66 -7.00 5.39 -7.39
N SER A 67 -8.24 5.53 -7.85
CA SER A 67 -9.31 4.60 -7.53
C SER A 67 -9.23 3.34 -8.39
N TYR A 68 -9.50 2.19 -7.78
CA TYR A 68 -9.68 0.95 -8.53
C TYR A 68 -10.89 1.08 -9.47
N LYS A 69 -10.70 0.77 -10.76
CA LYS A 69 -11.70 0.92 -11.84
C LYS A 69 -12.11 2.37 -12.15
N PHE A 70 -11.28 3.37 -11.88
CA PHE A 70 -11.56 4.78 -12.24
C PHE A 70 -12.94 5.26 -11.78
N ARG A 71 -13.31 4.90 -10.56
CA ARG A 71 -14.62 5.18 -9.99
C ARG A 71 -14.61 6.56 -9.30
N LYS A 72 -15.78 7.21 -9.26
CA LYS A 72 -15.99 8.34 -8.34
C LYS A 72 -15.88 7.86 -6.89
N ILE A 73 -15.02 8.51 -6.12
CA ILE A 73 -14.79 8.29 -4.69
C ILE A 73 -14.85 9.63 -3.96
N THR A 74 -15.03 9.61 -2.64
CA THR A 74 -15.04 10.86 -1.88
C THR A 74 -13.67 11.55 -1.93
N ARG A 75 -13.67 12.88 -1.85
CA ARG A 75 -12.44 13.69 -1.78
C ARG A 75 -11.57 13.24 -0.59
N LEU A 76 -12.18 12.96 0.55
CA LEU A 76 -11.52 12.42 1.73
C LEU A 76 -10.79 11.11 1.41
N GLN A 77 -11.52 10.12 0.88
CA GLN A 77 -10.95 8.81 0.50
C GLN A 77 -9.78 8.99 -0.47
N ASN A 78 -9.94 9.81 -1.50
CA ASN A 78 -8.89 10.06 -2.48
C ASN A 78 -7.63 10.66 -1.84
N SER A 79 -7.81 11.63 -0.93
CA SER A 79 -6.70 12.28 -0.24
C SER A 79 -5.95 11.30 0.68
N ILE A 80 -6.68 10.44 1.40
CA ILE A 80 -6.12 9.39 2.27
C ILE A 80 -5.37 8.37 1.42
N MET A 81 -5.97 7.89 0.33
CA MET A 81 -5.35 6.96 -0.61
C MET A 81 -4.04 7.52 -1.15
N MET A 82 -4.06 8.74 -1.71
CA MET A 82 -2.88 9.36 -2.31
C MET A 82 -1.74 9.56 -1.29
N ARG A 83 -2.03 10.12 -0.11
CA ARG A 83 -1.03 10.31 0.94
C ARG A 83 -0.40 8.99 1.38
N ASN A 84 -1.24 7.98 1.61
CA ASN A 84 -0.78 6.66 2.04
C ASN A 84 0.04 5.96 0.96
N GLN A 85 -0.40 6.02 -0.30
CA GLN A 85 0.32 5.43 -1.42
C GLN A 85 1.67 6.09 -1.63
N LEU A 86 1.74 7.43 -1.70
CA LEU A 86 3.01 8.14 -1.83
C LEU A 86 3.97 7.84 -0.67
N ARG A 87 3.46 7.73 0.56
CA ARG A 87 4.28 7.35 1.71
C ARG A 87 4.88 5.95 1.59
N ILE A 88 4.07 4.96 1.18
CA ILE A 88 4.54 3.57 1.00
C ILE A 88 5.50 3.48 -0.20
N GLN A 89 5.19 4.17 -1.28
CA GLN A 89 6.02 4.28 -2.48
C GLN A 89 7.42 4.82 -2.16
N LYS A 90 7.49 5.96 -1.47
CA LYS A 90 8.77 6.56 -1.04
C LYS A 90 9.58 5.61 -0.17
N LYS A 91 8.95 4.97 0.82
CA LYS A 91 9.64 3.99 1.69
C LYS A 91 10.18 2.79 0.90
N SER A 92 9.38 2.24 0.00
CA SER A 92 9.76 1.08 -0.81
C SER A 92 10.92 1.42 -1.76
N LEU A 93 10.87 2.61 -2.37
CA LEU A 93 11.91 3.11 -3.24
C LEU A 93 13.23 3.37 -2.49
N LEU A 94 13.18 3.96 -1.29
CA LEU A 94 14.37 4.18 -0.47
C LEU A 94 15.04 2.87 -0.06
N ILE A 95 14.26 1.85 0.31
CA ILE A 95 14.80 0.51 0.63
C ILE A 95 15.45 -0.11 -0.61
N MET A 96 14.77 -0.05 -1.76
CA MET A 96 15.32 -0.55 -3.03
C MET A 96 16.64 0.14 -3.39
N LEU A 97 16.69 1.47 -3.29
CA LEU A 97 17.89 2.25 -3.59
C LEU A 97 19.03 1.94 -2.61
N ALA A 98 18.73 1.81 -1.32
CA ALA A 98 19.73 1.42 -0.33
C ALA A 98 20.35 0.06 -0.67
N ILE A 99 19.52 -0.94 -1.01
CA ILE A 99 20.00 -2.25 -1.43
C ILE A 99 20.82 -2.13 -2.72
N PHE A 100 20.34 -1.40 -3.73
CA PHE A 100 21.05 -1.14 -4.99
C PHE A 100 22.45 -0.59 -4.76
N PHE A 101 22.59 0.47 -3.97
CA PHE A 101 23.90 1.08 -3.72
C PHE A 101 24.83 0.16 -2.94
N VAL A 102 24.31 -0.53 -1.92
CA VAL A 102 25.11 -1.49 -1.15
C VAL A 102 25.63 -2.62 -2.04
N THR A 103 24.77 -3.29 -2.79
CA THR A 103 25.20 -4.40 -3.67
C THR A 103 26.08 -3.91 -4.82
N SER A 104 25.81 -2.73 -5.40
CA SER A 104 26.67 -2.14 -6.43
C SER A 104 28.06 -1.83 -5.91
N TYR A 105 28.18 -1.33 -4.67
CA TYR A 105 29.47 -1.13 -4.02
C TYR A 105 30.23 -2.46 -3.89
N PHE A 106 29.60 -3.53 -3.41
CA PHE A 106 30.24 -4.84 -3.33
C PHE A 106 30.65 -5.36 -4.72
N ILE A 107 29.79 -5.22 -5.73
CA ILE A 107 30.07 -5.68 -7.11
C ILE A 107 31.31 -4.97 -7.68
N LEU A 108 31.42 -3.66 -7.52
CA LEU A 108 32.50 -2.87 -8.10
C LEU A 108 33.82 -2.96 -7.32
N TYR A 109 33.76 -2.97 -5.98
CA TYR A 109 34.94 -2.80 -5.14
C TYR A 109 35.36 -4.04 -4.36
N ILE A 110 34.43 -4.99 -4.12
CA ILE A 110 34.71 -6.22 -3.35
C ILE A 110 34.10 -7.45 -4.04
N PRO A 111 34.54 -7.82 -5.27
CA PRO A 111 33.88 -8.86 -6.07
C PRO A 111 33.80 -10.23 -5.37
N LYS A 112 34.75 -10.54 -4.48
CA LYS A 112 34.76 -11.79 -3.70
C LYS A 112 33.54 -11.95 -2.78
N LEU A 113 32.95 -10.84 -2.34
CA LEU A 113 31.78 -10.84 -1.44
C LEU A 113 30.47 -10.43 -2.13
N SER A 114 30.54 -9.97 -3.38
CA SER A 114 29.39 -9.42 -4.10
C SER A 114 28.27 -10.43 -4.30
N MET A 115 28.62 -11.67 -4.63
CA MET A 115 27.66 -12.76 -4.80
C MET A 115 26.89 -13.07 -3.52
N TYR A 116 27.59 -13.18 -2.39
CA TYR A 116 26.94 -13.44 -1.10
C TYR A 116 26.02 -12.30 -0.68
N ALA A 117 26.45 -11.05 -0.83
CA ALA A 117 25.63 -9.89 -0.53
C ALA A 117 24.38 -9.83 -1.44
N PHE A 118 24.55 -10.08 -2.74
CA PHE A 118 23.47 -10.07 -3.71
C PHE A 118 22.44 -11.17 -3.41
N ILE A 119 22.89 -12.40 -3.14
CA ILE A 119 22.03 -13.52 -2.76
C ILE A 119 21.34 -13.26 -1.42
N ALA A 120 22.03 -12.69 -0.43
CA ALA A 120 21.42 -12.43 0.88
C ALA A 120 20.21 -11.48 0.77
N PHE A 121 20.35 -10.36 0.06
CA PHE A 121 19.25 -9.42 -0.13
C PHE A 121 18.13 -10.00 -1.01
N ASN A 122 18.47 -10.61 -2.14
CA ASN A 122 17.47 -11.17 -3.05
C ASN A 122 16.77 -12.40 -2.45
N GLY A 123 17.53 -13.34 -1.89
CA GLY A 123 17.01 -14.52 -1.22
C GLY A 123 16.13 -14.15 -0.03
N GLY A 124 16.56 -13.20 0.81
CA GLY A 124 15.75 -12.69 1.92
C GLY A 124 14.42 -12.08 1.45
N ALA A 125 14.45 -11.27 0.39
CA ALA A 125 13.25 -10.70 -0.21
C ALA A 125 12.33 -11.79 -0.82
N ALA A 126 12.89 -12.75 -1.55
CA ALA A 126 12.12 -13.84 -2.14
C ALA A 126 11.45 -14.72 -1.07
N ILE A 127 12.19 -15.12 -0.03
CA ILE A 127 11.67 -15.89 1.10
C ILE A 127 10.56 -15.12 1.80
N LEU A 128 10.77 -13.84 2.11
CA LEU A 128 9.75 -12.99 2.74
C LEU A 128 8.47 -12.94 1.89
N GLY A 129 8.62 -12.67 0.59
CA GLY A 129 7.48 -12.56 -0.31
C GLY A 129 6.68 -13.86 -0.41
N ILE A 130 7.36 -15.00 -0.57
CA ILE A 130 6.72 -16.33 -0.63
C ILE A 130 6.05 -16.67 0.72
N ALA A 131 6.77 -16.51 1.83
CA ALA A 131 6.29 -16.86 3.16
C ALA A 131 5.02 -16.06 3.53
N VAL A 132 5.03 -14.73 3.32
CA VAL A 132 3.86 -13.89 3.61
C VAL A 132 2.70 -14.22 2.67
N SER A 133 2.97 -14.56 1.41
CA SER A 133 1.91 -14.98 0.47
C SER A 133 1.24 -16.29 0.87
N ILE A 134 2.00 -17.26 1.41
CA ILE A 134 1.46 -18.54 1.87
C ILE A 134 0.72 -18.36 3.20
N LEU A 135 1.38 -17.78 4.22
CA LEU A 135 0.82 -17.61 5.56
C LEU A 135 -0.37 -16.65 5.57
N GLY A 136 -0.31 -15.61 4.72
CA GLY A 136 -1.34 -14.58 4.58
C GLY A 136 -2.47 -14.92 3.62
N ARG A 137 -2.53 -16.14 3.06
CA ARG A 137 -3.44 -16.50 1.94
C ARG A 137 -4.90 -16.11 2.15
N LYS A 138 -5.46 -16.37 3.35
CA LYS A 138 -6.86 -16.06 3.67
C LYS A 138 -7.15 -14.56 3.59
N LEU A 139 -6.20 -13.74 4.03
CA LEU A 139 -6.34 -12.28 3.94
C LEU A 139 -6.16 -11.81 2.48
N LEU A 140 -5.22 -12.40 1.75
CA LEU A 140 -4.97 -12.06 0.34
C LEU A 140 -6.15 -12.44 -0.57
N GLU A 141 -6.93 -13.47 -0.25
CA GLU A 141 -8.16 -13.78 -0.99
C GLU A 141 -9.16 -12.61 -0.99
N THR A 142 -9.20 -11.83 0.10
CA THR A 142 -10.07 -10.65 0.18
C THR A 142 -9.58 -9.48 -0.68
N THR A 143 -8.36 -9.51 -1.21
CA THR A 143 -7.80 -8.43 -2.05
C THR A 143 -8.09 -8.64 -3.54
N LYS A 144 -8.46 -9.86 -3.94
CA LYS A 144 -8.77 -10.27 -5.32
C LYS A 144 -9.90 -9.42 -5.92
N GLY A 145 -9.78 -9.05 -7.19
CA GLY A 145 -10.70 -8.13 -7.89
C GLY A 145 -12.19 -8.54 -7.86
N ASN A 146 -12.49 -9.82 -7.71
CA ASN A 146 -13.85 -10.37 -7.60
C ASN A 146 -14.45 -10.25 -6.18
N TYR A 147 -13.65 -9.93 -5.16
CA TYR A 147 -14.14 -9.74 -3.81
C TYR A 147 -14.98 -8.46 -3.73
N LYS A 148 -16.26 -8.61 -3.34
CA LYS A 148 -17.27 -7.54 -3.42
C LYS A 148 -17.10 -6.44 -2.36
N LYS A 149 -16.62 -6.79 -1.15
CA LYS A 149 -16.57 -5.83 -0.03
C LYS A 149 -15.35 -4.91 -0.14
N ASN A 150 -15.58 -3.62 0.12
CA ASN A 150 -14.55 -2.59 0.18
C ASN A 150 -14.14 -2.36 1.64
N ILE A 151 -13.12 -3.08 2.09
CA ILE A 151 -12.72 -3.12 3.50
C ILE A 151 -11.81 -1.94 3.83
N SER A 152 -10.83 -1.65 2.99
CA SER A 152 -9.83 -0.62 3.27
C SER A 152 -9.21 -0.05 2.01
N VAL A 153 -8.74 1.19 2.09
CA VAL A 153 -7.93 1.85 1.05
C VAL A 153 -6.68 1.08 0.64
N PHE A 154 -6.15 0.21 1.51
CA PHE A 154 -4.96 -0.61 1.21
C PHE A 154 -5.30 -1.88 0.44
N GLN A 155 -6.55 -2.37 0.54
CA GLN A 155 -6.96 -3.71 0.09
C GLN A 155 -6.52 -4.02 -1.34
N ARG A 156 -6.76 -3.10 -2.29
CA ARG A 156 -6.45 -3.32 -3.71
C ARG A 156 -4.97 -3.18 -4.03
N SER A 157 -4.22 -2.45 -3.21
CA SER A 157 -2.78 -2.21 -3.39
C SER A 157 -1.91 -3.35 -2.87
N VAL A 158 -2.48 -4.24 -2.04
CA VAL A 158 -1.79 -5.45 -1.54
C VAL A 158 -1.41 -6.36 -2.71
N GLY A 159 -2.33 -6.56 -3.66
CA GLY A 159 -2.11 -7.25 -4.94
C GLY A 159 -1.40 -8.61 -4.86
N ASN A 160 -1.09 -9.18 -6.04
CA ASN A 160 -0.13 -10.29 -6.13
C ASN A 160 1.31 -9.80 -6.35
N LEU A 161 1.56 -8.47 -6.30
CA LEU A 161 2.86 -7.86 -6.59
C LEU A 161 3.99 -8.46 -5.74
N MET A 162 3.71 -8.75 -4.46
CA MET A 162 4.69 -9.36 -3.57
C MET A 162 5.09 -10.77 -4.02
N LEU A 163 4.12 -11.63 -4.36
CA LEU A 163 4.39 -12.98 -4.84
C LEU A 163 5.06 -12.95 -6.22
N THR A 164 4.55 -12.11 -7.12
CA THR A 164 5.13 -11.89 -8.45
C THR A 164 6.58 -11.46 -8.32
N GLY A 165 6.88 -10.43 -7.52
CA GLY A 165 8.25 -9.98 -7.27
C GLY A 165 9.14 -11.11 -6.75
N ALA A 166 8.68 -11.89 -5.78
CA ALA A 166 9.45 -13.01 -5.24
C ALA A 166 9.76 -14.10 -6.29
N LEU A 167 8.79 -14.45 -7.13
CA LEU A 167 9.01 -15.41 -8.22
C LEU A 167 9.99 -14.88 -9.28
N PHE A 168 9.90 -13.60 -9.64
CA PHE A 168 10.84 -12.97 -10.57
C PHE A 168 12.25 -12.88 -9.99
N ILE A 169 12.41 -12.61 -8.68
CA ILE A 169 13.71 -12.69 -8.00
C ILE A 169 14.28 -14.10 -8.13
N THR A 170 13.50 -15.14 -7.79
CA THR A 170 13.98 -16.52 -7.87
C THR A 170 14.40 -16.88 -9.30
N ALA A 171 13.56 -16.58 -10.29
CA ALA A 171 13.81 -16.92 -11.68
C ALA A 171 15.00 -16.15 -12.30
N ASN A 172 15.13 -14.85 -12.04
CA ASN A 172 16.09 -13.99 -12.75
C ASN A 172 17.35 -13.67 -11.94
N ASN A 173 17.26 -13.62 -10.61
CA ASN A 173 18.39 -13.22 -9.76
C ASN A 173 19.05 -14.42 -9.07
N ILE A 174 18.31 -15.47 -8.71
CA ILE A 174 18.84 -16.60 -7.94
C ILE A 174 19.27 -17.76 -8.85
N LEU A 175 18.39 -18.24 -9.74
CA LEU A 175 18.69 -19.43 -10.58
C LEU A 175 19.84 -19.23 -11.59
N GLY A 176 20.22 -17.99 -11.88
CA GLY A 176 21.32 -17.64 -12.78
C GLY A 176 22.20 -16.53 -12.21
N VAL A 177 22.49 -16.61 -10.91
CA VAL A 177 23.14 -15.53 -10.15
C VAL A 177 24.46 -15.06 -10.76
N ASP A 178 25.32 -15.96 -11.25
CA ASP A 178 26.62 -15.60 -11.82
C ASP A 178 26.45 -14.73 -13.06
N SER A 179 25.63 -15.19 -14.02
CA SER A 179 25.29 -14.42 -15.23
C SER A 179 24.65 -13.08 -14.89
N GLN A 180 23.82 -13.02 -13.84
CA GLN A 180 23.17 -11.79 -13.45
C GLN A 180 24.15 -10.78 -12.84
N ILE A 181 25.09 -11.24 -12.01
CA ILE A 181 26.14 -10.39 -11.44
C ILE A 181 27.06 -9.87 -12.55
N GLU A 182 27.43 -10.70 -13.52
CA GLU A 182 28.22 -10.27 -14.69
C GLU A 182 27.52 -9.17 -15.48
N LYS A 183 26.21 -9.34 -15.76
CA LYS A 183 25.40 -8.32 -16.46
C LYS A 183 25.34 -7.01 -15.68
N ILE A 184 25.10 -7.08 -14.37
CA ILE A 184 25.05 -5.90 -13.51
C ILE A 184 26.42 -5.23 -13.46
N SER A 185 27.49 -5.99 -13.24
CA SER A 185 28.87 -5.49 -13.20
C SER A 185 29.26 -4.79 -14.50
N GLY A 186 29.03 -5.44 -15.65
CA GLY A 186 29.28 -4.84 -16.97
C GLY A 186 28.49 -3.54 -17.16
N SER A 187 27.22 -3.53 -16.77
CA SER A 187 26.36 -2.35 -16.89
C SER A 187 26.79 -1.21 -15.97
N LEU A 188 27.18 -1.51 -14.73
CA LEU A 188 27.72 -0.52 -13.80
C LEU A 188 29.03 0.06 -14.33
N ASN A 189 29.91 -0.77 -14.89
CA ASN A 189 31.17 -0.30 -15.47
C ASN A 189 30.94 0.62 -16.68
N GLU A 190 30.01 0.28 -17.57
CA GLU A 190 29.68 1.08 -18.75
C GLU A 190 29.07 2.44 -18.34
N ILE A 191 28.22 2.47 -17.30
CA ILE A 191 27.61 3.71 -16.80
C ILE A 191 28.61 4.58 -16.03
N PHE A 192 29.32 4.02 -15.05
CA PHE A 192 30.09 4.80 -14.07
C PHE A 192 31.53 5.08 -14.48
N PHE A 193 32.17 4.21 -15.25
CA PHE A 193 33.57 4.41 -15.67
C PHE A 193 33.68 4.81 -17.14
N GLN A 194 32.86 4.21 -18.01
CA GLN A 194 32.89 4.53 -19.45
C GLN A 194 31.96 5.68 -19.83
N HIS A 195 31.11 6.15 -18.92
CA HIS A 195 30.17 7.26 -19.14
C HIS A 195 29.24 7.04 -20.33
N ASN A 196 28.96 5.79 -20.68
CA ASN A 196 28.17 5.41 -21.85
C ASN A 196 26.75 4.99 -21.43
N PHE A 197 25.89 5.99 -21.24
CA PHE A 197 24.53 5.74 -20.82
C PHE A 197 23.65 5.29 -21.99
N LYS A 198 23.10 4.07 -21.88
CA LYS A 198 22.07 3.54 -22.80
C LYS A 198 20.89 2.97 -21.99
N PRO A 199 19.65 3.10 -22.48
CA PRO A 199 18.47 2.59 -21.76
C PRO A 199 18.54 1.09 -21.42
N GLY A 200 19.05 0.25 -22.32
CA GLY A 200 19.22 -1.19 -22.08
C GLY A 200 20.22 -1.49 -20.96
N VAL A 201 21.34 -0.77 -20.93
CA VAL A 201 22.38 -0.90 -19.90
C VAL A 201 21.85 -0.48 -18.53
N PHE A 202 21.14 0.65 -18.47
CA PHE A 202 20.46 1.10 -17.25
C PHE A 202 19.42 0.09 -16.77
N ALA A 203 18.64 -0.51 -17.68
CA ALA A 203 17.67 -1.53 -17.34
C ALA A 203 18.35 -2.79 -16.76
N HIS A 204 19.45 -3.26 -17.36
CA HIS A 204 20.21 -4.39 -16.82
C HIS A 204 20.78 -4.10 -15.42
N ALA A 205 21.25 -2.87 -15.17
CA ALA A 205 21.75 -2.47 -13.85
C ALA A 205 20.64 -2.41 -12.78
N THR A 206 19.39 -2.11 -13.15
CA THR A 206 18.33 -1.76 -12.17
C THR A 206 17.19 -2.77 -12.07
N MET A 207 16.94 -3.60 -13.08
CA MET A 207 15.76 -4.49 -13.15
C MET A 207 15.68 -5.48 -11.99
N SER A 208 16.80 -6.06 -11.56
CA SER A 208 16.84 -6.98 -10.40
C SER A 208 16.27 -6.33 -9.13
N TYR A 209 16.50 -5.04 -8.95
CA TYR A 209 16.06 -4.28 -7.78
C TYR A 209 14.60 -3.85 -7.89
N LEU A 210 14.06 -3.72 -9.10
CA LEU A 210 12.62 -3.49 -9.30
C LEU A 210 11.79 -4.64 -8.70
N TYR A 211 12.25 -5.89 -8.80
CA TYR A 211 11.55 -7.03 -8.19
C TYR A 211 11.57 -6.97 -6.66
N ILE A 212 12.69 -6.54 -6.06
CA ILE A 212 12.78 -6.28 -4.61
C ILE A 212 11.78 -5.19 -4.21
N TYR A 213 11.70 -4.11 -4.99
CA TYR A 213 10.71 -3.06 -4.77
C TYR A 213 9.28 -3.62 -4.80
N MET A 214 8.94 -4.52 -5.74
CA MET A 214 7.62 -5.15 -5.80
C MET A 214 7.30 -5.95 -4.53
N VAL A 215 8.27 -6.70 -4.00
CA VAL A 215 8.15 -7.42 -2.73
C VAL A 215 7.90 -6.46 -1.58
N VAL A 216 8.78 -5.47 -1.40
CA VAL A 216 8.72 -4.52 -0.28
C VAL A 216 7.43 -3.71 -0.32
N TYR A 217 7.05 -3.19 -1.49
CA TYR A 217 5.83 -2.43 -1.67
C TYR A 217 4.59 -3.27 -1.37
N GLY A 218 4.52 -4.50 -1.90
CA GLY A 218 3.41 -5.41 -1.62
C GLY A 218 3.32 -5.79 -0.13
N TYR A 219 4.46 -6.05 0.50
CA TYR A 219 4.55 -6.36 1.94
C TYR A 219 4.09 -5.19 2.83
N LEU A 220 4.52 -3.95 2.53
CA LEU A 220 4.10 -2.77 3.28
C LEU A 220 2.60 -2.50 3.13
N ASN A 221 2.03 -2.70 1.93
CA ASN A 221 0.58 -2.63 1.74
C ASN A 221 -0.13 -3.75 2.53
N TYR A 222 0.40 -4.97 2.52
CA TYR A 222 -0.14 -6.10 3.29
C TYR A 222 -0.21 -5.80 4.79
N ILE A 223 0.86 -5.26 5.39
CA ILE A 223 0.85 -4.90 6.82
C ILE A 223 -0.23 -3.87 7.13
N ASN A 224 -0.32 -2.79 6.34
CA ASN A 224 -1.30 -1.74 6.58
C ASN A 224 -2.73 -2.27 6.40
N TYR A 225 -2.96 -3.13 5.41
CA TYR A 225 -4.24 -3.78 5.22
C TYR A 225 -4.61 -4.71 6.39
N LYS A 226 -3.66 -5.52 6.85
CA LYS A 226 -3.84 -6.40 8.02
C LYS A 226 -4.21 -5.58 9.26
N LYS A 227 -3.53 -4.47 9.51
CA LYS A 227 -3.84 -3.54 10.62
C LYS A 227 -5.25 -2.96 10.51
N ALA A 228 -5.66 -2.51 9.31
CA ALA A 228 -7.00 -1.99 9.09
C ALA A 228 -8.08 -3.05 9.36
N VAL A 229 -7.87 -4.29 8.92
CA VAL A 229 -8.80 -5.41 9.16
C VAL A 229 -8.91 -5.76 10.65
N VAL A 230 -7.79 -5.74 11.38
CA VAL A 230 -7.80 -5.96 12.85
C VAL A 230 -8.59 -4.86 13.55
N LYS A 231 -8.32 -3.57 13.24
CA LYS A 231 -9.05 -2.43 13.81
C LYS A 231 -10.56 -2.52 13.55
N ILE A 232 -10.96 -2.93 12.35
CA ILE A 232 -12.38 -3.14 12.02
C ILE A 232 -12.99 -4.27 12.86
N LYS A 233 -12.29 -5.40 13.00
CA LYS A 233 -12.80 -6.54 13.78
C LYS A 233 -12.98 -6.18 15.26
N GLU A 234 -12.02 -5.49 15.84
CA GLU A 234 -12.09 -5.00 17.23
C GLU A 234 -13.31 -4.09 17.41
N ARG A 235 -13.51 -3.11 16.52
CA ARG A 235 -14.65 -2.19 16.58
C ARG A 235 -16.00 -2.89 16.42
N ILE A 236 -16.13 -3.76 15.44
CA ILE A 236 -17.37 -4.52 15.25
C ILE A 236 -17.66 -5.43 16.46
N THR A 237 -16.64 -5.95 17.14
CA THR A 237 -16.83 -6.79 18.33
C THR A 237 -17.20 -5.97 19.57
N LEU A 238 -16.85 -4.68 19.61
CA LEU A 238 -17.19 -3.74 20.69
C LEU A 238 -18.57 -3.09 20.52
N GLU A 239 -19.14 -3.09 19.31
CA GLU A 239 -20.47 -2.54 19.00
C GLU A 239 -21.64 -3.56 19.16
N PHE A 240 -21.43 -4.69 19.87
CA PHE A 240 -22.47 -5.67 20.22
C PHE A 240 -22.32 -6.15 21.68
#